data_AF-A0AAD0PPE4-F1
#
_entry.id   AF-A0AAD0PPE4-F1
#
_cell.length_a   1.000
_cell.length_b   1.000
_cell.length_c   1.000
_cell.angle_alpha   90.00
_cell.angle_beta   90.00
_cell.angle_gamma   90.00
#
_symmetry.space_group_name_H-M   'P 1'
#
loop_
_entity.id
_entity.type
_entity.pdbx_description
1 polymer ?
#
loop_
_entity_poly.entity_id
_entity_poly.type
_entity_poly.pdbx_seq_one_letter_code
_entity_poly.pdbx_strand_id
1 'polypeptide(L)'
;MRYISINGAVFIFLQRGEKLKENEGLPLNGFPDRRYVLWPRGDYWDVREKVFQFGGMSWEPIANEPFPDESAAWLTAYAHWMGISGVQPSHKSKYACDTFATLTTVK
;
A
#
# COMPACT_ATOMS: atom_id res chain seq x y z
N MET A 1 6.98 -8.24 9.38
CA MET A 1 5.80 -7.53 8.87
C MET A 1 5.53 -6.22 9.64
N ARG A 2 5.10 -5.14 8.98
CA ARG A 2 4.64 -3.88 9.62
C ARG A 2 3.33 -3.37 8.99
N TYR A 3 2.51 -2.67 9.75
CA TYR A 3 1.22 -2.12 9.30
C TYR A 3 1.19 -0.60 9.48
N ILE A 4 0.68 0.10 8.48
CA ILE A 4 0.39 1.53 8.56
C ILE A 4 -1.09 1.70 8.23
N SER A 5 -1.87 2.29 9.13
CA SER A 5 -3.29 2.58 8.91
C SER A 5 -3.49 4.09 8.81
N ILE A 6 -4.08 4.55 7.72
CA ILE A 6 -4.34 5.97 7.44
C ILE A 6 -5.75 6.11 6.88
N ASN A 7 -6.62 6.86 7.57
CA ASN A 7 -7.96 7.26 7.11
C ASN A 7 -8.78 6.15 6.41
N GLY A 8 -8.81 4.93 6.97
CA GLY A 8 -9.57 3.81 6.41
C GLY A 8 -8.86 3.01 5.32
N ALA A 9 -7.57 3.26 5.09
CA ALA A 9 -6.69 2.37 4.34
C ALA A 9 -5.62 1.74 5.24
N VAL A 10 -5.36 0.45 5.02
CA VAL A 10 -4.31 -0.30 5.70
C VAL A 10 -3.25 -0.72 4.69
N PHE A 11 -2.02 -0.36 4.97
CA PHE A 11 -0.87 -0.72 4.17
C PHE A 11 0.00 -1.70 4.96
N ILE A 12 0.20 -2.86 4.37
CA ILE A 12 0.86 -4.01 4.98
C ILE A 12 2.21 -4.16 4.28
N PHE A 13 3.30 -3.94 5.00
CA PHE A 13 4.63 -4.20 4.47
C PHE A 13 5.13 -5.55 4.95
N LEU A 14 5.40 -6.40 3.97
CA LEU A 14 6.01 -7.70 4.19
C LEU A 14 7.54 -7.56 4.28
N GLN A 15 8.17 -8.47 4.99
CA GLN A 15 9.61 -8.68 4.93
C GLN A 15 9.96 -9.67 3.82
N ARG A 16 11.24 -9.70 3.42
CA ARG A 16 11.74 -10.62 2.40
C ARG A 16 11.44 -12.06 2.82
N GLY A 17 10.68 -12.78 1.99
CA GLY A 17 10.27 -14.17 2.25
C GLY A 17 9.03 -14.34 3.13
N GLU A 18 8.48 -13.27 3.70
CA GLU A 18 7.17 -13.32 4.35
C GLU A 18 6.06 -13.48 3.29
N LYS A 19 5.04 -14.26 3.65
CA LYS A 19 3.81 -14.41 2.87
C LYS A 19 2.67 -13.76 3.62
N LEU A 20 1.77 -13.13 2.88
CA LEU A 20 0.53 -12.63 3.44
C LEU A 20 -0.31 -13.83 3.94
N LYS A 21 -0.77 -13.76 5.18
CA LYS A 21 -1.72 -14.75 5.72
C LYS A 21 -3.13 -14.42 5.22
N GLU A 22 -3.90 -15.46 4.94
CA GLU A 22 -5.24 -15.34 4.33
C GLU A 22 -6.22 -14.53 5.19
N ASN A 23 -6.06 -14.61 6.51
CA ASN A 23 -6.83 -13.86 7.50
C ASN A 23 -6.49 -12.36 7.55
N GLU A 24 -5.31 -11.95 7.09
CA GLU A 24 -4.91 -10.54 7.07
C GLU A 24 -5.49 -9.77 5.89
N GLY A 25 -6.05 -10.49 4.93
CA GLY A 25 -6.94 -9.89 3.97
C GLY A 25 -8.26 -9.46 4.61
N LEU A 26 -8.75 -10.09 5.68
CA LEU A 26 -10.13 -9.89 6.14
C LEU A 26 -10.36 -8.49 6.75
N PRO A 27 -11.49 -7.83 6.43
CA PRO A 27 -11.87 -6.59 7.10
C PRO A 27 -12.09 -6.87 8.59
N LEU A 28 -11.47 -6.07 9.47
CA LEU A 28 -11.58 -6.29 10.91
C LEU A 28 -12.97 -5.89 11.42
N ASN A 29 -13.61 -4.89 10.81
CA ASN A 29 -14.83 -4.27 11.35
C ASN A 29 -15.96 -4.04 10.31
N GLY A 30 -16.06 -4.87 9.27
CA GLY A 30 -17.21 -4.85 8.35
C GLY A 30 -17.33 -3.64 7.40
N PHE A 31 -16.40 -2.67 7.45
CA PHE A 31 -16.28 -1.61 6.45
C PHE A 31 -15.28 -1.98 5.36
N PRO A 32 -15.40 -1.42 4.14
CA PRO A 32 -14.40 -1.59 3.09
C PRO A 32 -13.11 -0.83 3.46
N ASP A 33 -12.31 -1.41 4.36
CA ASP A 33 -10.92 -0.98 4.55
C ASP A 33 -10.16 -1.32 3.27
N ARG A 34 -9.71 -0.30 2.54
CA ARG A 34 -8.83 -0.52 1.40
C ARG A 34 -7.50 -1.06 1.94
N ARG A 35 -7.05 -2.20 1.40
CA ARG A 35 -5.80 -2.81 1.86
C ARG A 35 -4.80 -2.85 0.74
N TYR A 36 -3.58 -2.45 1.06
CA TYR A 36 -2.44 -2.51 0.16
C TYR A 36 -1.37 -3.41 0.77
N VAL A 37 -0.77 -4.26 -0.04
CA VAL A 37 0.36 -5.09 0.35
C VAL A 37 1.58 -4.62 -0.42
N LEU A 38 2.62 -4.29 0.32
CA LEU A 38 3.93 -3.91 -0.18
C LEU A 38 4.88 -5.07 0.09
N TRP A 39 5.37 -5.69 -0.97
CA TRP A 39 6.08 -6.96 -0.89
C TRP A 39 7.48 -6.86 -1.51
N PRO A 40 8.55 -6.99 -0.71
CA PRO A 40 9.91 -7.07 -1.25
C PRO A 40 10.16 -8.40 -1.97
N ARG A 41 10.43 -8.31 -3.28
CA ARG A 41 10.80 -9.38 -4.22
C ARG A 41 12.29 -9.33 -4.55
N GLY A 42 13.12 -9.61 -3.57
CA GLY A 42 14.57 -9.55 -3.78
C GLY A 42 15.06 -8.12 -3.74
N ASP A 43 15.32 -7.55 -4.92
CA ASP A 43 15.83 -6.17 -5.10
C ASP A 43 14.73 -5.19 -5.51
N TYR A 44 13.51 -5.68 -5.71
CA TYR A 44 12.36 -4.88 -6.11
C TYR A 44 11.21 -5.03 -5.13
N TRP A 45 10.19 -4.18 -5.28
CA TRP A 45 8.99 -4.13 -4.46
C TRP A 45 7.75 -4.25 -5.33
N ASP A 46 6.90 -5.21 -5.03
CA ASP A 46 5.57 -5.32 -5.62
C ASP A 46 4.55 -4.59 -4.73
N VAL A 47 3.58 -3.93 -5.35
CA VAL A 47 2.45 -3.35 -4.64
C VAL A 47 1.15 -3.90 -5.20
N ARG A 48 0.29 -4.38 -4.30
CA ARG A 48 -1.01 -4.96 -4.66
C ARG A 48 -2.12 -4.38 -3.80
N GLU A 49 -3.25 -4.05 -4.42
CA GLU A 49 -4.48 -3.69 -3.73
C GLU A 49 -5.35 -4.94 -3.53
N LYS A 50 -6.02 -5.00 -2.40
CA LYS A 50 -7.09 -5.96 -2.15
C LYS A 50 -8.35 -5.53 -2.89
N VAL A 51 -8.80 -6.36 -3.81
CA VAL A 51 -10.05 -6.14 -4.54
C VAL A 51 -11.04 -7.24 -4.18
N PHE A 52 -12.28 -6.85 -3.90
CA PHE A 52 -13.40 -7.78 -3.76
C PHE A 52 -14.10 -7.91 -5.11
N GLN A 53 -14.18 -9.12 -5.63
CA GLN A 53 -14.91 -9.43 -6.87
C GLN A 53 -16.04 -10.41 -6.55
N PHE A 54 -17.03 -10.49 -7.46
CA PHE A 54 -18.10 -11.49 -7.37
C PHE A 54 -17.50 -12.90 -7.46
N GLY A 55 -17.24 -13.52 -6.30
CA GLY A 55 -16.64 -14.84 -6.20
C GLY A 55 -15.42 -14.95 -5.28
N GLY A 56 -14.88 -13.83 -4.75
CA GLY A 56 -13.79 -13.90 -3.78
C GLY A 56 -13.00 -12.61 -3.58
N MET A 57 -11.91 -12.77 -2.82
CA MET A 57 -10.87 -11.75 -2.64
C MET A 57 -9.72 -12.03 -3.59
N SER A 58 -9.29 -11.02 -4.36
CA SER A 58 -8.04 -11.08 -5.11
C SER A 58 -7.08 -9.94 -4.69
N TRP A 59 -5.79 -10.18 -4.91
CA TRP A 59 -4.72 -9.19 -4.73
C TRP A 59 -4.20 -8.76 -6.08
N GLU A 60 -4.72 -7.63 -6.56
CA GLU A 60 -4.42 -7.10 -7.88
C GLU A 60 -3.21 -6.17 -7.82
N PRO A 61 -2.24 -6.30 -8.74
CA PRO A 61 -1.14 -5.36 -8.83
C PRO A 61 -1.64 -3.97 -9.20
N ILE A 62 -1.15 -2.93 -8.50
CA ILE A 62 -1.49 -1.54 -8.83
C ILE A 62 -0.64 -0.99 -9.99
N ALA A 63 0.46 -1.67 -10.33
CA ALA A 63 1.37 -1.32 -11.39
C ALA A 63 1.86 -2.59 -12.10
N ASN A 64 2.13 -2.48 -13.40
CA ASN A 64 2.63 -3.59 -14.21
C ASN A 64 4.12 -3.87 -13.97
N GLU A 65 4.86 -2.87 -13.51
CA GLU A 65 6.30 -2.96 -13.24
C GLU A 65 6.58 -2.92 -11.74
N PRO A 66 7.53 -3.71 -11.24
CA PRO A 66 7.92 -3.69 -9.83
C PRO A 66 8.76 -2.45 -9.52
N PHE A 67 8.63 -1.95 -8.30
CA PHE A 67 9.31 -0.73 -7.84
C PHE A 67 10.74 -1.02 -7.37
N PRO A 68 11.68 -0.07 -7.52
CA PRO A 68 13.07 -0.27 -7.12
C PRO A 68 13.29 -0.21 -5.60
N ASP A 69 12.41 0.47 -4.87
CA ASP A 69 12.58 0.72 -3.44
C ASP A 69 11.25 0.77 -2.68
N GLU A 70 11.35 0.60 -1.36
CA GLU A 70 10.21 0.64 -0.45
C GLU A 70 9.46 1.97 -0.51
N SER A 71 10.19 3.07 -0.69
CA SER A 71 9.61 4.42 -0.71
C SER A 71 8.79 4.64 -1.98
N ALA A 72 9.30 4.26 -3.16
CA ALA A 72 8.52 4.34 -4.40
C ALA A 72 7.27 3.45 -4.36
N ALA A 73 7.40 2.24 -3.79
CA ALA A 73 6.28 1.33 -3.59
C ALA A 73 5.21 1.97 -2.67
N TRP A 74 5.62 2.53 -1.53
CA TRP A 74 4.75 3.23 -0.60
C TRP A 74 4.04 4.43 -1.24
N LEU A 75 4.81 5.31 -1.88
CA LEU A 75 4.30 6.51 -2.51
C LEU A 75 3.26 6.18 -3.57
N THR A 76 3.49 5.13 -4.35
CA THR A 76 2.55 4.70 -5.39
C THR A 76 1.28 4.10 -4.79
N ALA A 77 1.39 3.27 -3.74
CA ALA A 77 0.24 2.76 -3.01
C ALA A 77 -0.62 3.90 -2.43
N TYR A 78 0.04 4.88 -1.80
CA TYR A 78 -0.61 6.03 -1.19
C TYR A 78 -1.27 6.93 -2.24
N ALA A 79 -0.57 7.22 -3.34
CA ALA A 79 -1.12 8.00 -4.45
C ALA A 79 -2.32 7.32 -5.11
N HIS A 80 -2.27 5.99 -5.26
CA HIS A 80 -3.39 5.19 -5.76
C HIS A 80 -4.61 5.31 -4.84
N TRP A 81 -4.42 5.15 -3.53
CA TRP A 81 -5.47 5.34 -2.54
C TRP A 81 -6.07 6.76 -2.56
N MET A 82 -5.22 7.79 -2.62
CA MET A 82 -5.63 9.20 -2.68
C MET A 82 -6.38 9.54 -3.98
N GLY A 83 -5.96 8.97 -5.11
CA GLY A 83 -6.63 9.15 -6.39
C GLY A 83 -8.03 8.54 -6.42
N ILE A 84 -8.24 7.45 -5.68
CA ILE A 84 -9.55 6.79 -5.60
C ILE A 84 -10.47 7.41 -4.55
N SER A 85 -9.92 8.06 -3.49
CA SER A 85 -10.71 8.77 -2.49
C SER A 85 -11.31 10.09 -2.96
N GLY A 86 -11.14 10.46 -4.24
CA GLY A 86 -11.75 11.65 -4.85
C GLY A 86 -10.94 12.93 -4.72
N VAL A 87 -9.66 12.86 -4.33
CA VAL A 87 -8.74 14.02 -4.42
C VAL A 87 -7.92 13.87 -5.69
N GLN A 88 -8.43 14.44 -6.79
CA GLN A 88 -7.64 14.64 -8.01
C GLN A 88 -6.33 15.38 -7.66
N PRO A 89 -5.14 14.80 -7.88
CA PRO A 89 -3.90 15.55 -7.72
C PRO A 89 -3.72 16.43 -8.97
N SER A 90 -4.46 17.53 -9.03
CA SER A 90 -4.34 18.51 -10.11
C SER A 90 -3.06 19.35 -10.01
N HIS A 91 -2.18 19.11 -9.03
CA HIS A 91 -0.88 19.76 -8.99
C HIS A 91 0.18 18.80 -8.47
N LYS A 92 1.29 18.75 -9.19
CA LYS A 92 2.59 18.19 -8.79
C LYS A 92 2.86 18.41 -7.30
N SER A 93 2.49 17.46 -6.45
CA SER A 93 2.62 17.59 -5.00
C SER A 93 4.02 17.13 -4.61
N LYS A 94 4.90 18.12 -4.40
CA LYS A 94 6.25 17.95 -3.81
C LYS A 94 6.21 17.42 -2.37
N TYR A 95 5.04 17.24 -1.77
CA TYR A 95 4.86 16.97 -0.34
C TYR A 95 4.93 15.50 0.06
N ALA A 96 4.96 14.57 -0.90
CA ALA A 96 5.00 13.15 -0.57
C ALA A 96 6.39 12.68 -0.10
N CYS A 97 7.47 13.37 -0.52
CA CYS A 97 8.83 13.10 -0.07
C CYS A 97 9.10 13.52 1.39
N ASP A 98 8.48 14.61 1.87
CA ASP A 98 8.84 15.21 3.17
C ASP A 98 8.29 14.45 4.38
N THR A 99 7.18 13.72 4.21
CA THR A 99 6.57 12.92 5.30
C THR A 99 7.42 11.72 5.69
N PHE A 100 8.14 11.09 4.73
CA PHE A 100 9.01 9.94 5.02
C PHE A 100 10.30 10.34 5.74
N ALA A 101 10.86 11.51 5.41
CA ALA A 101 12.04 12.05 6.09
C ALA A 101 11.76 12.40 7.56
N THR A 102 10.53 12.82 7.87
CA THR A 102 10.15 13.18 9.25
C THR A 102 9.91 11.95 10.13
N LEU A 103 9.33 10.87 9.58
CA LEU A 103 9.05 9.63 10.32
C LEU A 103 10.30 8.76 10.58
N THR A 104 11.39 8.97 9.83
CA THR A 104 12.67 8.25 10.02
C THR A 104 13.66 9.00 10.94
N THR A 105 13.35 10.23 11.34
CA THR A 105 14.25 11.11 12.10
C THR A 105 13.90 11.21 13.60
N VAL A 106 12.78 10.63 14.05
CA VAL A 106 12.48 10.55 15.49
C VAL A 106 13.17 9.30 16.07
N LYS A 107 14.40 9.50 16.55
CA LYS A 107 15.11 8.59 17.47
C LYS A 107 14.69 8.85 18.91
#